data_AF-A0A2V8MTT3-F1
#
_entry.id   AF-A0A2V8MTT3-F1
#
_cell.length_a   1.000
_cell.length_b   1.000
_cell.length_c   1.000
_cell.angle_alpha   90.00
_cell.angle_beta   90.00
_cell.angle_gamma   90.00
#
_symmetry.space_group_name_H-M   'P 1'
#
loop_
_entity.id
_entity.type
_entity.pdbx_description
1 polymer ?
#
loop_
_entity_poly.entity_id
_entity_poly.type
_entity_poly.pdbx_seq_one_letter_code
_entity_poly.pdbx_strand_id
1 'polypeptide(L)'
;MLFSAALGLTLLWRVTLSVALLAPLGILLGMPFPTGMRIVSAEASALIPWSWGVNGFFTVIGTVTALILGMSFGFKTVLLVGALCYLIELAAIAKSSRDKG
;
A
#
# COMPACT_ATOMS: atom_id res chain seq x y z
N MET A 1 -4.47 18.50 36.84
CA MET A 1 -5.82 18.90 36.37
C MET A 1 -5.97 18.80 34.85
N LEU A 2 -4.96 19.12 34.03
CA LEU A 2 -4.99 18.97 32.55
C LEU A 2 -5.14 17.51 32.04
N PHE A 3 -4.69 16.51 32.80
CA PHE A 3 -4.74 15.09 32.40
C PHE A 3 -6.17 14.52 32.42
N SER A 4 -7.04 15.00 33.32
CA SER A 4 -8.45 14.56 33.42
C SER A 4 -9.35 15.18 32.35
N ALA A 5 -9.02 16.36 31.83
CA ALA A 5 -9.73 16.98 30.70
C ALA A 5 -9.36 16.33 29.35
N ALA A 6 -8.16 15.77 29.23
CA ALA A 6 -7.69 15.03 28.05
C ALA A 6 -8.30 13.61 27.94
N LEU A 7 -8.83 13.05 29.03
CA LEU A 7 -9.65 11.81 28.99
C LEU A 7 -11.03 12.04 28.36
N GLY A 8 -11.50 13.29 28.27
CA GLY A 8 -12.81 13.66 27.72
C GLY A 8 -12.83 13.85 26.19
N LEU A 9 -11.66 13.98 25.54
CA LEU A 9 -11.59 13.85 24.09
C LEU A 9 -11.52 12.35 23.80
N THR A 10 -12.71 11.75 23.72
CA THR A 10 -12.95 10.33 23.58
C THR A 10 -11.94 9.72 22.60
N LEU A 11 -11.34 8.59 22.98
CA LEU A 11 -10.54 7.73 22.11
C LEU A 11 -11.20 7.61 20.71
N LEU A 12 -12.54 7.52 20.71
CA LEU A 12 -13.39 7.55 19.51
C LEU A 12 -13.05 8.70 18.56
N TRP A 13 -12.92 9.95 19.01
CA TRP A 13 -12.64 11.08 18.11
C TRP A 13 -11.25 11.03 17.48
N ARG A 14 -10.23 10.59 18.23
CA ARG A 14 -8.86 10.40 17.70
C ARG A 14 -8.81 9.26 16.68
N VAL A 15 -9.52 8.16 16.97
CA VAL A 15 -9.65 7.03 16.05
C VAL A 15 -10.41 7.46 14.81
N THR A 16 -11.55 8.15 14.94
CA THR A 16 -12.35 8.63 13.81
C THR A 16 -11.56 9.58 12.92
N LEU A 17 -10.82 10.55 13.48
CA LEU A 17 -9.98 11.44 12.69
C LEU A 17 -8.83 10.69 12.01
N SER A 18 -8.18 9.74 12.69
CA SER A 18 -7.12 8.92 12.09
C SER A 18 -7.66 8.06 10.96
N VAL A 19 -8.81 7.41 11.15
CA VAL A 19 -9.49 6.63 10.11
C VAL A 19 -9.93 7.54 8.97
N ALA A 20 -10.51 8.71 9.23
CA ALA A 20 -10.95 9.63 8.18
C ALA A 20 -9.78 10.14 7.31
N LEU A 21 -8.59 10.33 7.90
CA LEU A 21 -7.40 10.74 7.17
C LEU A 21 -6.73 9.57 6.43
N LEU A 22 -6.64 8.40 7.07
CA LEU A 22 -5.95 7.23 6.53
C LEU A 22 -6.83 6.42 5.56
N ALA A 23 -8.14 6.43 5.69
CA ALA A 23 -9.07 5.70 4.84
C ALA A 23 -8.94 6.07 3.35
N PRO A 24 -9.01 7.35 2.93
CA PRO A 24 -8.87 7.69 1.52
C PRO A 24 -7.48 7.32 0.98
N LEU A 25 -6.42 7.53 1.77
CA LEU A 25 -5.06 7.12 1.41
C LEU A 25 -4.92 5.60 1.29
N GLY A 26 -5.45 4.84 2.24
CA GLY A 26 -5.43 3.37 2.24
C GLY A 26 -6.24 2.79 1.09
N ILE A 27 -7.35 3.42 0.72
CA ILE A 27 -8.16 3.02 -0.44
C ILE A 27 -7.38 3.29 -1.75
N LEU A 28 -6.79 4.48 -1.90
CA LEU A 28 -5.99 4.85 -3.09
C LEU A 28 -4.76 3.95 -3.26
N LEU A 29 -4.06 3.65 -2.16
CA LEU A 29 -2.90 2.76 -2.16
C LEU A 29 -3.29 1.28 -2.23
N GLY A 30 -4.50 0.90 -1.82
CA GLY A 30 -4.98 -0.49 -1.86
C GLY A 30 -5.60 -0.91 -3.20
N MET A 31 -6.10 0.03 -4.01
CA MET A 31 -6.75 -0.22 -5.31
C MET A 31 -5.86 -0.81 -6.43
N PRO A 32 -4.56 -0.51 -6.52
CA PRO A 32 -3.72 -1.01 -7.60
C PRO A 32 -3.63 -2.55 -7.67
N PHE A 33 -3.48 -3.22 -6.52
CA PHE A 33 -3.44 -4.68 -6.44
C PHE A 33 -4.69 -5.40 -7.01
N PRO A 34 -5.94 -5.11 -6.57
CA PRO A 34 -7.14 -5.72 -7.14
C PRO A 34 -7.34 -5.35 -8.61
N THR A 35 -6.87 -4.17 -9.04
CA THR A 35 -6.92 -3.75 -10.46
C THR A 35 -5.97 -4.60 -11.30
N GLY A 36 -4.72 -4.78 -10.87
CA GLY A 36 -3.75 -5.67 -11.51
C GLY A 36 -4.24 -7.12 -11.57
N MET A 37 -4.84 -7.62 -10.49
CA MET A 37 -5.45 -8.95 -10.44
C MET A 37 -6.59 -9.13 -11.44
N ARG A 38 -7.43 -8.10 -11.64
CA ARG A 38 -8.48 -8.13 -12.69
C ARG A 38 -7.89 -8.18 -14.09
N ILE A 39 -6.82 -7.45 -14.35
CA ILE A 39 -6.11 -7.47 -15.64
C ILE A 39 -5.53 -8.87 -15.90
N VAL A 40 -4.78 -9.43 -14.93
CA VAL A 40 -4.21 -10.78 -15.04
C VAL A 40 -5.30 -11.83 -15.19
N SER A 41 -6.43 -11.70 -14.48
CA SER A 41 -7.54 -12.64 -14.63
C SER A 41 -8.19 -12.61 -16.02
N ALA A 42 -8.17 -11.45 -16.70
CA ALA A 42 -8.75 -11.30 -18.02
C ALA A 42 -7.79 -11.76 -19.14
N GLU A 43 -6.49 -11.56 -18.97
CA GLU A 43 -5.47 -11.86 -20.00
C GLU A 43 -4.83 -13.24 -19.82
N ALA A 44 -4.63 -13.69 -18.58
CA ALA A 44 -3.89 -14.91 -18.26
C ALA A 44 -4.29 -15.46 -16.88
N SER A 45 -5.49 -16.04 -16.77
CA SER A 45 -6.02 -16.61 -15.53
C SER A 45 -5.11 -17.69 -14.90
N ALA A 46 -4.30 -18.38 -15.72
CA ALA A 46 -3.30 -19.33 -15.27
C ALA A 46 -2.19 -18.71 -14.39
N LEU A 47 -1.97 -17.39 -14.46
CA LEU A 47 -0.96 -16.66 -13.67
C LEU A 47 -1.51 -16.15 -12.32
N ILE A 48 -2.80 -16.35 -12.01
CA ILE A 48 -3.39 -15.96 -10.73
C ILE A 48 -2.66 -16.61 -9.53
N PRO A 49 -2.40 -17.93 -9.50
CA PRO A 49 -1.67 -18.56 -8.39
C PRO A 49 -0.25 -18.01 -8.23
N TRP A 50 0.41 -17.70 -9.35
CA TRP A 50 1.75 -17.13 -9.34
C TRP A 50 1.76 -15.72 -8.74
N SER A 51 0.76 -14.90 -9.08
CA SER A 51 0.59 -13.54 -8.54
C SER A 51 0.44 -13.55 -7.02
N TRP A 52 -0.33 -14.51 -6.48
CA TRP A 52 -0.42 -14.73 -5.03
C TRP A 52 0.88 -15.22 -4.41
N GLY A 53 1.62 -16.10 -5.10
CA GLY A 53 2.94 -16.55 -4.66
C GLY A 53 3.95 -15.40 -4.53
N VAL A 54 3.97 -14.49 -5.52
CA VAL A 54 4.80 -13.29 -5.49
C VAL A 54 4.37 -12.34 -4.37
N ASN A 55 3.06 -12.14 -4.17
CA ASN A 55 2.56 -11.33 -3.05
C ASN A 55 3.04 -11.90 -1.70
N GLY A 56 2.92 -13.21 -1.49
CA GLY A 56 3.43 -13.89 -0.30
C GLY A 56 4.92 -13.66 -0.09
N PHE A 57 5.74 -13.80 -1.13
CA PHE A 57 7.19 -13.56 -1.07
C PHE A 57 7.52 -12.11 -0.64
N PHE A 58 6.85 -11.12 -1.23
CA PHE A 58 7.10 -9.71 -0.92
C PHE A 58 6.63 -9.30 0.47
N THR A 59 5.64 -9.96 1.08
CA THR A 59 5.27 -9.68 2.48
C THR A 59 6.41 -10.00 3.46
N VAL A 60 7.25 -10.99 3.15
CA VAL A 60 8.42 -11.32 3.98
C VAL A 60 9.62 -10.44 3.59
N ILE A 61 10.03 -10.50 2.32
CA ILE A 61 11.23 -9.80 1.86
C ILE A 61 11.07 -8.29 1.95
N GLY A 62 9.93 -7.74 1.52
CA GLY A 62 9.66 -6.31 1.56
C GLY A 62 9.73 -5.76 2.98
N THR A 63 9.19 -6.50 3.96
CA THR A 63 9.25 -6.09 5.37
C THR A 63 10.68 -6.10 5.91
N VAL A 64 11.45 -7.16 5.64
CA VAL A 64 12.85 -7.25 6.08
C VAL A 64 13.70 -6.17 5.42
N THR A 65 13.57 -5.95 4.11
CA THR A 65 14.29 -4.91 3.37
C THR A 65 13.90 -3.51 3.85
N ALA A 66 12.62 -3.24 4.10
CA ALA A 66 12.17 -1.95 4.61
C ALA A 66 12.75 -1.66 6.01
N LEU A 67 12.83 -2.67 6.88
CA LEU A 67 13.46 -2.53 8.19
C LEU A 67 14.96 -2.21 8.06
N ILE A 68 15.70 -2.98 7.24
CA ILE A 68 17.14 -2.76 7.02
C ILE A 68 17.39 -1.36 6.44
N LEU A 69 16.61 -0.94 5.44
CA LEU A 69 16.71 0.40 4.85
C LEU A 69 16.38 1.50 5.86
N GLY A 70 15.34 1.30 6.67
CA GLY A 70 14.93 2.26 7.69
C GLY A 70 16.00 2.45 8.76
N MET A 71 16.67 1.37 9.17
CA MET A 71 17.75 1.41 10.16
C MET A 71 19.06 1.95 9.58
N SER A 72 19.36 1.66 8.31
CA SER A 72 20.65 2.02 7.69
C SER A 72 20.68 3.42 7.08
N PHE A 73 19.57 3.84 6.45
CA PHE A 73 19.48 5.08 5.67
C PHE A 73 18.33 6.00 6.12
N GLY A 74 17.64 5.63 7.21
CA GLY A 74 16.51 6.38 7.74
C GLY A 74 15.19 6.13 7.02
N PHE A 75 14.09 6.46 7.70
CA PHE A 75 12.72 6.19 7.24
C PHE A 75 12.36 6.92 5.93
N LYS A 76 12.98 8.07 5.64
CA LYS A 76 12.76 8.82 4.38
C LYS A 76 13.09 7.97 3.14
N THR A 77 14.15 7.17 3.21
CA THR A 77 14.58 6.29 2.12
C THR A 77 13.54 5.20 1.86
N VAL A 78 12.97 4.63 2.92
CA VAL A 78 11.89 3.63 2.84
C VAL A 78 10.66 4.22 2.15
N LEU A 79 10.25 5.43 2.54
CA LEU A 79 9.13 6.13 1.92
C LEU A 79 9.36 6.43 0.44
N LEU A 80 10.57 6.87 0.06
CA LEU A 80 10.93 7.14 -1.34
C LEU A 80 10.89 5.87 -2.18
N VAL A 81 11.47 4.76 -1.69
CA VAL A 81 11.44 3.47 -2.38
C VAL A 81 10.01 2.98 -2.55
N GLY A 82 9.18 3.07 -1.49
CA GLY A 82 7.76 2.72 -1.55
C GLY A 82 7.01 3.57 -2.58
N ALA A 83 7.23 4.88 -2.60
CA ALA A 83 6.62 5.79 -3.58
C ALA A 83 7.02 5.43 -5.02
N LEU A 84 8.29 5.09 -5.27
CA LEU A 84 8.74 4.64 -6.59
C LEU A 84 8.06 3.34 -7.02
N CYS A 85 7.90 2.37 -6.12
CA CYS A 85 7.16 1.14 -6.41
C CYS A 85 5.71 1.43 -6.84
N TYR A 86 5.02 2.32 -6.12
CA TYR A 86 3.65 2.74 -6.49
C TYR A 86 3.59 3.46 -7.85
N LEU A 87 4.60 4.28 -8.18
CA LEU A 87 4.67 4.94 -9.49
C LEU A 87 4.89 3.95 -10.64
N ILE A 88 5.74 2.93 -10.43
CA ILE A 88 5.97 1.87 -11.42
C ILE A 88 4.68 1.08 -11.67
N GLU A 89 3.96 0.74 -10.60
CA GLU A 89 2.68 0.06 -10.71
C GLU A 89 1.65 0.88 -11.48
N LEU A 90 1.51 2.18 -11.15
CA LEU A 90 0.61 3.08 -11.87
C LEU A 90 0.97 3.16 -13.36
N ALA A 91 2.26 3.24 -13.69
CA ALA A 91 2.73 3.24 -15.08
C ALA A 91 2.42 1.92 -15.80
N ALA A 92 2.55 0.78 -15.12
CA ALA A 92 2.22 -0.53 -15.66
C ALA A 92 0.72 -0.67 -15.96
N ILE A 93 -0.14 -0.24 -15.02
CA ILE A 93 -1.60 -0.22 -15.21
C ILE A 93 -1.98 0.73 -16.35
N ALA A 94 -1.37 1.92 -16.41
CA ALA A 94 -1.62 2.89 -17.48
C ALA A 94 -1.22 2.36 -18.86
N LYS A 95 -0.13 1.59 -18.95
CA LYS A 95 0.28 0.92 -20.20
C LYS A 95 -0.72 -0.15 -20.63
N SER A 96 -1.15 -1.03 -19.72
CA SER A 96 -2.14 -2.07 -20.01
C SER A 96 -3.50 -1.48 -20.41
N SER A 97 -3.89 -0.36 -19.82
CA SER A 97 -5.13 0.35 -20.21
C SER A 97 -5.06 0.98 -21.60
N ARG A 98 -3.86 1.37 -22.08
CA ARG A 98 -3.66 1.94 -23.42
C ARG A 98 -3.65 0.90 -24.53
N ASP A 99 -3.18 -0.32 -24.24
CA ASP A 99 -3.11 -1.41 -25.21
C ASP A 99 -4.48 -1.99 -25.60
N LYS A 100 -5.51 -1.71 -24.79
CA LYS A 100 -6.90 -2.13 -25.01
C LYS A 100 -7.77 -1.11 -25.77
N GLY A 101 -7.24 0.06 -26.12
CA GLY A 101 -7.96 1.18 -26.74
C GLY A 101 -7.70 1.34 -28.23
#